data_AF-A0A7Y8KCZ1-F1
#
_entry.id   AF-A0A7Y8KCZ1-F1
#
_cell.length_a   1.000
_cell.length_b   1.000
_cell.length_c   1.000
_cell.angle_alpha   90.00
_cell.angle_beta   90.00
_cell.angle_gamma   90.00
#
_symmetry.space_group_name_H-M   'P 1'
#
loop_
_entity.id
_entity.type
_entity.pdbx_description
1 polymer ?
#
loop_
_entity_poly.entity_id
_entity_poly.type
_entity_poly.pdbx_seq_one_letter_code
_entity_poly.pdbx_strand_id
1 'polypeptide(L)'
;EQLQATRDALSAARAACEAIEQQVSDQVGSAQGVDLSLLKQPLKQALQILNQAVPDPAGSSEPEAVSEDNAPSVDFAAAPAAPRPTGDIATRDDVLRSLDKILAYYTRHEPSSPLPVLLNRAKHLVHADFAAIVRNLIPDGMSQFENLRGPESE
;
A
#
# COMPACT_ATOMS: atom_id res chain seq x y z
N GLU A 1 14.20 -35.83 -8.05
CA GLU A 1 15.25 -34.93 -8.59
C GLU A 1 14.69 -33.57 -9.02
N GLN A 2 13.80 -33.50 -10.01
CA GLN A 2 13.25 -32.22 -10.50
C GLN A 2 12.54 -31.38 -9.42
N LEU A 3 11.74 -32.02 -8.55
CA LEU A 3 11.03 -31.34 -7.46
C LEU A 3 11.98 -30.77 -6.39
N GLN A 4 13.09 -31.46 -6.12
CA GLN A 4 14.11 -31.02 -5.18
C GLN A 4 14.92 -29.85 -5.76
N ALA A 5 15.31 -29.94 -7.03
CA ALA A 5 15.94 -28.82 -7.74
C ALA A 5 15.05 -27.56 -7.76
N THR A 6 13.74 -27.71 -7.96
CA THR A 6 12.79 -26.58 -7.89
C THR A 6 12.71 -25.99 -6.49
N ARG A 7 12.68 -26.82 -5.44
CA ARG A 7 12.69 -26.34 -4.05
C ARG A 7 13.99 -25.57 -3.74
N ASP A 8 15.13 -26.08 -4.18
CA ASP A 8 16.43 -25.43 -3.98
C ASP A 8 16.52 -24.10 -4.75
N ALA A 9 15.99 -24.04 -5.97
CA ALA A 9 15.93 -22.80 -6.73
C ALA A 9 15.03 -21.75 -6.05
N LEU A 10 13.88 -22.14 -5.51
CA LEU A 10 12.97 -21.24 -4.80
C LEU A 10 13.57 -20.73 -3.47
N SER A 11 14.29 -21.58 -2.74
CA SER A 11 14.96 -21.17 -1.50
C SER A 11 16.11 -20.21 -1.79
N ALA A 12 16.91 -20.47 -2.83
CA ALA A 12 17.97 -19.58 -3.28
C ALA A 12 17.42 -18.22 -3.76
N ALA A 13 16.33 -18.21 -4.54
CA ALA A 13 15.69 -16.99 -5.00
C ALA A 13 15.20 -16.12 -3.84
N ARG A 14 14.63 -16.74 -2.80
CA ARG A 14 14.19 -16.02 -1.60
C ARG A 14 15.38 -15.43 -0.83
N ALA A 15 16.44 -16.22 -0.63
CA ALA A 15 17.65 -15.74 0.05
C ALA A 15 18.30 -14.57 -0.71
N ALA A 16 18.30 -14.62 -2.05
CA ALA A 16 18.78 -13.52 -2.88
C ALA A 16 17.93 -12.25 -2.71
N CYS A 17 16.60 -12.36 -2.61
CA CYS A 17 15.74 -11.21 -2.34
C CYS A 17 16.06 -10.57 -0.97
N GLU A 18 16.21 -11.38 0.07
CA GLU A 18 16.57 -10.90 1.42
C GLU A 18 17.96 -10.22 1.42
N ALA A 19 18.93 -10.78 0.70
CA ALA A 19 20.26 -10.19 0.55
C ALA A 19 20.25 -8.85 -0.21
N ILE A 20 19.44 -8.72 -1.27
CA ILE A 20 19.28 -7.47 -2.02
C ILE A 20 18.69 -6.38 -1.12
N GLU A 21 17.61 -6.68 -0.39
CA GLU A 21 17.00 -5.71 0.53
C GLU A 21 17.98 -5.25 1.60
N GLN A 22 18.74 -6.18 2.20
CA GLN A 22 19.75 -5.86 3.20
C GLN A 22 20.83 -4.95 2.60
N GLN A 23 21.40 -5.33 1.46
CA GLN A 23 22.47 -4.58 0.82
C GLN A 23 22.03 -3.18 0.36
N VAL A 24 20.78 -3.03 -0.09
CA VAL A 24 20.22 -1.73 -0.42
C VAL A 24 19.99 -0.91 0.85
N SER A 25 19.36 -1.49 1.87
CA SER A 25 19.12 -0.84 3.15
C SER A 25 20.42 -0.32 3.79
N ASP A 26 21.51 -1.11 3.70
CA ASP A 26 22.83 -0.73 4.21
C ASP A 26 23.44 0.47 3.45
N GLN A 27 23.13 0.64 2.16
CA GLN A 27 23.70 1.71 1.31
C GLN A 27 22.87 3.00 1.30
N VAL A 28 21.54 2.91 1.27
CA VAL A 28 20.65 4.08 1.15
C VAL A 28 19.92 4.44 2.45
N GLY A 29 20.15 3.65 3.51
CA GLY A 29 19.46 3.78 4.80
C GLY A 29 18.04 3.21 4.76
N SER A 30 17.53 2.78 5.92
CA SER A 30 16.24 2.07 6.04
C SER A 30 15.03 2.85 5.51
N ALA A 31 15.13 4.19 5.39
CA ALA A 31 14.08 5.05 4.88
C ALA A 31 13.93 5.03 3.34
N GLN A 32 14.92 4.51 2.61
CA GLN A 32 14.89 4.38 1.14
C GLN A 32 15.13 2.93 0.66
N GLY A 33 14.99 1.95 1.56
CA GLY A 33 15.13 0.54 1.23
C GLY A 33 14.17 0.10 0.12
N VAL A 34 14.60 -0.88 -0.67
CA VAL A 34 13.74 -1.56 -1.65
C VAL A 34 12.86 -2.57 -0.91
N ASP A 35 11.57 -2.60 -1.23
CA ASP A 35 10.64 -3.59 -0.71
C ASP A 35 10.36 -4.67 -1.77
N LEU A 36 10.86 -5.88 -1.54
CA LEU A 36 10.62 -7.06 -2.39
C LEU A 36 9.57 -7.99 -1.78
N SER A 37 8.75 -7.53 -0.83
CA SER A 37 7.70 -8.33 -0.19
C SER A 37 6.72 -8.94 -1.19
N LEU A 38 6.37 -8.20 -2.26
CA LEU A 38 5.52 -8.69 -3.36
C LEU A 38 6.13 -9.89 -4.12
N LEU A 39 7.45 -10.04 -4.11
CA LEU A 39 8.15 -11.19 -4.70
C LEU A 39 8.42 -12.29 -3.67
N LYS A 40 8.74 -11.94 -2.42
CA LYS A 40 9.00 -12.90 -1.34
C LYS A 40 7.76 -13.69 -0.94
N GLN A 41 6.58 -13.06 -0.95
CA GLN A 41 5.30 -13.71 -0.61
C GLN A 41 4.98 -14.91 -1.50
N PRO A 42 4.93 -14.80 -2.85
CA PRO A 42 4.67 -15.94 -3.72
C PRO A 42 5.77 -17.00 -3.65
N LEU A 43 7.05 -16.63 -3.47
CA LEU A 43 8.13 -17.60 -3.26
C LEU A 43 7.93 -18.43 -1.97
N LYS A 44 7.48 -17.78 -0.88
CA LYS A 44 7.16 -18.47 0.38
C LYS A 44 5.97 -19.42 0.21
N GLN A 45 4.92 -18.99 -0.49
CA GLN A 45 3.76 -19.83 -0.78
C GLN A 45 4.14 -21.04 -1.64
N ALA A 46 4.96 -20.85 -2.68
CA ALA A 46 5.45 -21.93 -3.53
C ALA A 46 6.27 -22.97 -2.74
N LEU A 47 7.15 -22.52 -1.83
CA LEU A 47 7.88 -23.40 -0.93
C LEU A 47 6.95 -24.17 0.02
N GLN A 48 5.91 -23.52 0.56
CA GLN A 48 4.97 -24.18 1.47
C GLN A 48 4.16 -25.28 0.76
N ILE A 49 3.73 -25.04 -0.48
CA ILE A 49 3.05 -26.04 -1.32
C ILE A 49 3.99 -27.23 -1.62
N LEU A 50 5.25 -26.94 -1.99
CA LEU A 50 6.22 -28.00 -2.28
C LEU A 50 6.57 -28.83 -1.04
N ASN A 51 6.62 -28.20 0.14
CA ASN A 51 6.88 -28.91 1.39
C ASN A 51 5.71 -29.81 1.81
N GLN A 52 4.48 -29.47 1.45
CA GLN A 52 3.31 -30.34 1.64
C GLN A 52 3.30 -31.52 0.66
N ALA A 53 3.91 -31.35 -0.52
CA ALA A 53 3.99 -32.39 -1.56
C ALA A 53 5.15 -33.38 -1.36
N VAL A 54 6.12 -33.08 -0.49
CA VAL A 54 7.16 -34.03 -0.05
C VAL A 54 6.72 -34.63 1.28
N PRO A 55 6.26 -35.89 1.33
CA PRO A 55 6.07 -36.56 2.59
C PRO A 55 7.45 -36.82 3.20
N ASP A 56 7.82 -36.00 4.19
CA ASP A 56 8.90 -36.35 5.10
C ASP A 56 8.39 -37.49 6.00
N PRO A 57 9.07 -38.64 6.12
CA PRO A 57 8.63 -39.77 6.95
C PRO A 57 8.73 -39.50 8.47
N ALA A 58 9.10 -38.30 8.90
CA ALA A 58 9.13 -37.90 10.30
C ALA A 58 8.09 -36.80 10.55
N GLY A 59 6.90 -37.25 10.95
CA GLY A 59 5.72 -36.42 11.11
C GLY A 59 5.78 -35.36 12.20
N SER A 60 4.95 -34.35 12.02
CA SER A 60 4.07 -33.78 13.04
C SER A 60 3.11 -32.81 12.36
N SER A 61 1.95 -33.34 11.99
CA SER A 61 0.76 -32.56 11.67
C SER A 61 0.16 -32.03 12.97
N GLU A 62 -0.05 -30.72 13.07
CA GLU A 62 -1.09 -30.17 13.94
C GLU A 62 -1.85 -29.07 13.19
N PRO A 63 -3.17 -29.25 13.00
CA PRO A 63 -4.09 -28.20 12.58
C PRO A 63 -4.79 -27.64 13.82
N GLU A 64 -4.55 -26.38 14.20
CA GLU A 64 -5.35 -25.74 15.25
C GLU A 64 -6.54 -24.98 14.67
N ALA A 65 -7.67 -25.69 14.71
CA ALA A 65 -8.98 -25.28 15.19
C ALA A 65 -9.44 -23.83 14.99
N VAL A 66 -10.37 -23.72 14.04
CA VAL A 66 -11.50 -22.78 14.04
C VAL A 66 -12.23 -22.82 15.39
N SER A 67 -12.46 -21.66 16.00
CA SER A 67 -13.44 -21.49 17.07
C SER A 67 -14.38 -20.34 16.71
N GLU A 68 -15.57 -20.71 16.23
CA GLU A 68 -16.79 -19.91 16.31
C GLU A 68 -17.60 -20.43 17.50
N ASP A 69 -17.87 -19.59 18.50
CA ASP A 69 -19.19 -19.54 19.15
C ASP A 69 -19.41 -18.21 19.92
N ASN A 70 -20.41 -17.45 19.42
CA ASN A 70 -21.48 -16.74 20.15
C ASN A 70 -21.23 -15.48 21.03
N ALA A 71 -21.37 -14.31 20.37
CA ALA A 71 -22.30 -13.17 20.64
C ALA A 71 -22.36 -12.47 22.05
N PRO A 72 -23.08 -11.32 22.17
CA PRO A 72 -22.50 -9.98 22.10
C PRO A 72 -22.56 -9.23 23.45
N SER A 73 -21.63 -8.32 23.70
CA SER A 73 -21.85 -7.23 24.68
C SER A 73 -21.03 -6.02 24.29
N VAL A 74 -21.74 -4.91 24.12
CA VAL A 74 -21.22 -3.57 23.88
C VAL A 74 -20.56 -3.04 25.15
N ASP A 75 -19.28 -2.69 25.06
CA ASP A 75 -18.72 -1.55 25.77
C ASP A 75 -17.49 -1.03 25.02
N PHE A 76 -17.61 0.15 24.44
CA PHE A 76 -16.56 0.83 23.68
C PHE A 76 -15.57 1.47 24.67
N ALA A 77 -14.64 0.67 25.20
CA ALA A 77 -13.39 1.19 25.73
C ALA A 77 -12.35 1.15 24.60
N ALA A 78 -11.98 2.33 24.09
CA ALA A 78 -11.01 2.47 23.01
C ALA A 78 -9.66 1.82 23.39
N ALA A 79 -9.37 0.67 22.75
CA ALA A 79 -8.06 0.05 22.81
C ALA A 79 -7.00 1.00 22.19
N PRO A 80 -5.77 1.03 22.70
CA PRO A 80 -4.70 1.80 22.07
C PRO A 80 -4.49 1.27 20.65
N ALA A 81 -4.66 2.15 19.66
CA ALA A 81 -4.49 1.80 18.26
C ALA A 81 -3.08 1.21 18.06
N ALA A 82 -3.03 -0.01 17.52
CA ALA A 82 -1.79 -0.62 17.05
C ALA A 82 -1.05 0.38 16.14
N PRO A 83 0.29 0.45 16.19
CA PRO A 83 1.05 1.34 15.32
C PRO A 83 0.70 1.03 13.87
N ARG A 84 0.03 1.99 13.20
CA ARG A 84 -0.35 1.85 11.80
C ARG A 84 0.92 1.65 10.97
N PRO A 85 0.90 0.77 9.97
CA PRO A 85 2.02 0.63 9.06
C PRO A 85 2.33 2.02 8.48
N THR A 86 3.62 2.38 8.47
CA THR A 86 4.15 3.64 7.94
C THR A 86 3.88 3.73 6.45
N GLY A 87 2.67 4.10 6.06
CA GLY A 87 2.19 4.06 4.69
C GLY A 87 0.67 4.20 4.57
N ASP A 88 -0.09 3.89 5.63
CA ASP A 88 -1.54 4.06 5.61
C ASP A 88 -1.94 5.54 5.60
N ILE A 89 -2.75 5.92 4.61
CA ILE A 89 -3.33 7.25 4.49
C ILE A 89 -4.70 7.24 5.17
N ALA A 90 -4.80 7.82 6.36
CA ALA A 90 -6.05 7.83 7.13
C ALA A 90 -6.75 9.20 7.13
N THR A 91 -6.01 10.27 6.80
CA THR A 91 -6.51 11.65 6.88
C THR A 91 -6.16 12.43 5.61
N ARG A 92 -6.85 13.56 5.39
CA ARG A 92 -6.53 14.49 4.29
C ARG A 92 -5.10 15.05 4.41
N ASP A 93 -4.62 15.27 5.62
CA ASP A 93 -3.25 15.73 5.87
C ASP A 93 -2.22 14.65 5.49
N ASP A 94 -2.56 13.36 5.64
CA ASP A 94 -1.71 12.26 5.18
C ASP A 94 -1.63 12.21 3.64
N VAL A 95 -2.73 12.54 2.95
CA VAL A 95 -2.75 12.68 1.48
C VAL A 95 -1.79 13.80 1.07
N LEU A 96 -1.89 14.98 1.69
CA LEU A 96 -1.00 16.11 1.37
C LEU A 96 0.48 15.76 1.59
N ARG A 97 0.80 15.16 2.73
CA ARG A 97 2.17 14.73 3.05
C ARG A 97 2.69 13.69 2.05
N SER A 98 1.83 12.80 1.57
CA SER A 98 2.19 11.81 0.56
C SER A 98 2.42 12.46 -0.81
N LEU A 99 1.55 13.38 -1.23
CA LEU A 99 1.72 14.16 -2.46
C LEU A 99 3.02 14.99 -2.45
N ASP A 100 3.39 15.56 -1.30
CA ASP A 100 4.63 16.32 -1.16
C ASP A 100 5.88 15.44 -1.31
N LYS A 101 5.85 14.23 -0.76
CA LYS A 101 6.94 13.24 -0.95
C LYS A 101 7.09 12.87 -2.43
N ILE A 102 5.97 12.66 -3.12
CA ILE A 102 5.97 12.33 -4.55
C ILE A 102 6.50 13.51 -5.38
N LEU A 103 6.05 14.73 -5.10
CA LEU A 103 6.55 15.94 -5.78
C LEU A 103 8.05 16.15 -5.58
N ALA A 104 8.56 15.89 -4.38
CA ALA A 104 9.99 15.99 -4.08
C ALA A 104 10.81 14.98 -4.87
N TYR A 105 10.31 13.74 -5.04
CA TYR A 105 10.94 12.73 -5.88
C TYR A 105 11.06 13.21 -7.34
N TYR A 106 9.97 13.63 -7.95
CA TYR A 106 9.99 14.07 -9.35
C TYR A 106 10.87 15.31 -9.55
N THR A 107 10.88 16.24 -8.61
CA THR A 107 11.77 17.41 -8.67
C THR A 107 13.25 17.02 -8.71
N ARG A 108 13.64 15.95 -8.00
CA ARG A 108 15.02 15.51 -7.89
C ARG A 108 15.46 14.56 -9.02
N HIS A 109 14.57 13.69 -9.47
CA HIS A 109 14.91 12.60 -10.39
C HIS A 109 14.42 12.86 -11.83
N GLU A 110 13.34 13.61 -12.02
CA GLU A 110 12.71 13.83 -13.33
C GLU A 110 12.12 15.26 -13.47
N PRO A 111 12.94 16.31 -13.44
CA PRO A 111 12.46 17.71 -13.42
C PRO A 111 11.67 18.11 -14.68
N SER A 112 11.88 17.43 -15.81
CA SER A 112 11.16 17.65 -17.06
C SER A 112 9.84 16.87 -17.17
N SER A 113 9.48 16.10 -16.14
CA SER A 113 8.23 15.33 -16.13
C SER A 113 7.01 16.26 -16.09
N PRO A 114 5.90 15.94 -16.77
CA PRO A 114 4.65 16.69 -16.67
C PRO A 114 3.88 16.41 -15.35
N LEU A 115 4.25 15.36 -14.62
CA LEU A 115 3.53 14.92 -13.42
C LEU A 115 3.52 15.95 -12.28
N PRO A 116 4.62 16.67 -11.96
CA PRO A 116 4.61 17.70 -10.92
C PRO A 116 3.54 18.78 -11.11
N VAL A 117 3.24 19.15 -12.36
CA VAL A 117 2.22 20.16 -12.66
C VAL A 117 0.82 19.62 -12.32
N LEU A 118 0.54 18.37 -12.69
CA LEU A 118 -0.74 17.71 -12.43
C LEU A 118 -0.94 17.41 -10.94
N LEU A 119 0.10 16.96 -10.27
CA LEU A 119 0.06 16.65 -8.83
C LEU A 119 -0.10 17.92 -7.99
N ASN A 120 0.51 19.05 -8.38
CA ASN A 120 0.24 20.33 -7.73
C ASN A 120 -1.22 20.75 -7.88
N ARG A 121 -1.83 20.56 -9.04
CA ARG A 121 -3.28 20.81 -9.21
C ARG A 121 -4.11 19.91 -8.30
N ALA A 122 -3.81 18.61 -8.27
CA ALA A 122 -4.48 17.66 -7.38
C ALA A 122 -4.34 18.04 -5.90
N LYS A 123 -3.16 18.51 -5.47
CA LYS A 123 -2.90 18.97 -4.10
C LYS A 123 -3.84 20.11 -3.68
N HIS A 124 -4.09 21.08 -4.55
CA HIS A 124 -5.02 22.19 -4.27
C HIS A 124 -6.48 21.72 -4.17
N LEU A 125 -6.84 20.60 -4.81
CA LEU A 125 -8.19 20.04 -4.77
C LEU A 125 -8.50 19.27 -3.48
N VAL A 126 -7.49 18.85 -2.71
CA VAL A 126 -7.69 18.04 -1.48
C VAL A 126 -8.53 18.77 -0.42
N HIS A 127 -8.41 20.11 -0.35
CA HIS A 127 -9.19 20.95 0.56
C HIS A 127 -10.23 21.82 -0.17
N ALA A 128 -10.33 21.69 -1.49
CA ALA A 128 -11.26 22.48 -2.27
C ALA A 128 -12.69 22.01 -2.02
N ASP A 129 -13.59 22.97 -1.78
CA ASP A 129 -15.02 22.71 -1.80
C ASP A 129 -15.45 22.29 -3.22
N PHE A 130 -16.52 21.52 -3.34
CA PHE A 130 -16.96 20.90 -4.60
C PHE A 130 -17.13 21.93 -5.73
N ALA A 131 -17.56 23.16 -5.43
CA ALA A 131 -17.63 24.27 -6.38
C ALA A 131 -16.26 24.69 -6.94
N ALA A 132 -15.20 24.63 -6.12
CA ALA A 132 -13.83 24.90 -6.56
C ALA A 132 -13.24 23.74 -7.36
N ILE A 133 -13.69 22.50 -7.13
CA ILE A 133 -13.38 21.33 -7.97
C ILE A 133 -14.02 21.50 -9.36
N VAL A 134 -15.31 21.81 -9.43
CA VAL A 134 -16.04 22.02 -10.70
C VAL A 134 -15.40 23.14 -11.52
N ARG A 135 -15.06 24.27 -10.90
CA ARG A 135 -14.39 25.41 -11.58
C ARG A 135 -13.00 25.07 -12.11
N ASN A 136 -12.26 24.16 -11.45
CA ASN A 136 -10.92 23.73 -11.90
C ASN A 136 -10.96 22.62 -12.96
N LEU A 137 -11.98 21.75 -12.95
CA LEU A 137 -12.05 20.58 -13.82
C LEU A 137 -12.83 20.85 -15.12
N ILE A 138 -13.93 21.60 -15.04
CA ILE A 138 -14.84 21.88 -16.16
C ILE A 138 -15.36 23.33 -16.02
N PRO A 139 -14.62 24.34 -16.52
CA PRO A 139 -15.01 25.74 -16.42
C PRO A 139 -16.41 26.02 -16.99
N ASP A 140 -16.78 25.32 -18.06
CA ASP A 140 -18.08 25.44 -18.74
C ASP A 140 -19.23 24.73 -18.01
N GLY A 141 -18.93 23.94 -16.97
CA GLY A 141 -19.90 23.18 -16.17
C GLY A 141 -20.57 23.99 -15.05
N MET A 142 -20.09 25.20 -14.76
CA MET A 142 -20.66 26.06 -13.70
C MET A 142 -22.11 26.43 -13.96
N SER A 143 -22.49 26.66 -15.21
CA SER A 143 -23.89 26.96 -15.58
C SER A 143 -24.83 25.80 -15.28
N GLN A 144 -24.37 24.55 -15.40
CA GLN A 144 -25.16 23.36 -15.02
C GLN A 144 -25.19 23.14 -13.50
N PHE A 145 -24.12 23.53 -12.79
CA PHE A 145 -24.08 23.50 -11.32
C PHE A 145 -25.10 24.44 -10.68
N GLU A 146 -25.19 25.70 -11.14
CA GLU A 146 -26.18 26.67 -10.65
C GLU A 146 -27.64 26.17 -10.84
N ASN A 147 -27.90 25.47 -11.94
CA ASN A 147 -29.20 24.84 -12.19
C ASN A 147 -29.50 23.65 -11.25
N LEU A 148 -28.48 22.92 -10.80
CA LEU A 148 -28.64 21.76 -9.92
C LEU A 148 -28.69 22.13 -8.42
N ARG A 149 -28.01 23.20 -8.02
CA ARG A 149 -27.97 23.69 -6.62
C ARG A 149 -29.27 24.40 -6.21
N GLY A 150 -30.02 24.92 -7.19
CA GLY A 150 -31.19 25.77 -6.94
C GLY A 150 -30.80 27.19 -6.53
N PRO A 151 -31.71 28.18 -6.68
CA PRO A 151 -31.42 29.57 -6.31
C PRO A 151 -31.13 29.70 -4.81
N GLU A 152 -30.21 30.59 -4.44
CA GLU A 152 -29.93 30.91 -3.04
C GLU A 152 -31.24 31.27 -2.34
N SER A 153 -31.61 30.50 -1.32
CA SER A 153 -32.70 30.87 -0.43
C SER A 153 -32.14 31.94 0.51
N GLU A 154 -32.63 33.18 0.37
CA GLU A 154 -32.37 34.29 1.31
C GLU A 154 -32.73 33.93 2.76
#